data_AF-A0A916E9X2-F1
#
_entry.id   AF-A0A916E9X2-F1
#
_cell.length_a   1.000
_cell.length_b   1.000
_cell.length_c   1.000
_cell.angle_alpha   90.00
_cell.angle_beta   90.00
_cell.angle_gamma   90.00
#
_symmetry.space_group_name_H-M   'P 1'
#
loop_
_entity.id
_entity.type
_entity.pdbx_description
1 polymer ?
#
loop_
_entity_poly.entity_id
_entity_poly.type
_entity_poly.pdbx_seq_one_letter_code
_entity_poly.pdbx_strand_id
1 'polypeptide(L)'
;MQNNFINEIEIIGYDYKPSLREDMKIADLIISHAGSGSILEILRLYKPLIVVANENLMDNHQIELAIELQSKGYLVYSSISNLLETLKSFNYKNLIPFPQPNDTLFANILNEEMNVDI
;
A
#
# COMPACT_ATOMS: atom_id res chain seq x y z
N MET A 1 7.37 -10.08 21.24
CA MET A 1 7.73 -8.68 20.92
C MET A 1 9.04 -8.40 21.63
N GLN A 2 10.08 -8.03 20.89
CA GLN A 2 11.29 -7.44 21.46
C GLN A 2 11.25 -5.94 21.18
N ASN A 3 11.44 -5.15 22.23
CA ASN A 3 11.58 -3.69 22.13
C ASN A 3 13.04 -3.35 22.38
N ASN A 4 13.67 -2.72 21.40
CA ASN A 4 15.03 -2.19 21.51
C ASN A 4 15.00 -0.67 21.24
N PHE A 5 15.72 0.10 22.04
CA PHE A 5 15.95 1.52 21.81
C PHE A 5 17.30 1.71 21.12
N ILE A 6 17.32 2.30 19.92
CA ILE A 6 18.54 2.69 19.23
C ILE A 6 18.42 4.18 18.89
N ASN A 7 19.30 5.02 19.46
CA ASN A 7 19.33 6.47 19.18
C ASN A 7 17.94 7.14 19.24
N GLU A 8 17.20 6.94 20.33
CA GLU A 8 15.84 7.48 20.56
C GLU A 8 14.72 6.89 19.68
N ILE A 9 15.04 5.92 18.82
CA ILE A 9 14.06 5.19 18.02
C ILE A 9 13.67 3.91 18.75
N GLU A 10 12.37 3.75 19.01
CA GLU A 10 11.80 2.48 19.47
C GLU A 10 11.61 1.53 18.28
N ILE A 11 12.22 0.36 18.37
CA ILE A 11 12.07 -0.70 17.36
C ILE A 11 11.25 -1.83 17.97
N ILE A 12 10.12 -2.12 17.33
CA ILE A 12 9.22 -3.22 17.69
C ILE A 12 9.25 -4.26 16.58
N GLY A 13 9.69 -5.47 16.92
CA GLY A 13 9.78 -6.60 15.98
C GLY A 13 8.99 -7.83 16.44
N TYR A 14 8.52 -8.60 15.46
CA TYR A 14 7.90 -9.91 15.62
C TYR A 14 8.17 -10.77 14.38
N ASP A 15 8.27 -12.09 14.56
CA ASP A 15 8.52 -13.02 13.44
C ASP A 15 7.31 -13.11 12.50
N TYR A 16 6.14 -13.38 13.07
CA TYR A 16 4.87 -13.38 12.37
C TYR A 16 3.78 -12.83 13.27
N LYS A 17 2.89 -12.02 12.69
CA LYS A 17 1.69 -11.52 13.33
C LYS A 17 0.49 -11.89 12.45
N PRO A 18 -0.57 -12.52 12.98
CA PRO A 18 -1.74 -12.92 12.19
C PRO A 18 -2.43 -11.76 11.48
N SER A 19 -2.30 -10.53 12.01
CA SER A 19 -2.83 -9.33 11.37
C SER A 19 -2.02 -8.09 11.76
N LEU A 20 -1.73 -7.26 10.77
CA LEU A 20 -1.07 -5.95 10.90
C LEU A 20 -2.07 -4.80 11.03
N ARG A 21 -3.38 -5.08 10.98
CA ARG A 21 -4.43 -4.09 10.83
C ARG A 21 -4.42 -3.02 11.91
N GLU A 22 -4.21 -3.42 13.17
CA GLU A 22 -4.18 -2.46 14.28
C GLU A 22 -2.91 -1.60 14.25
N ASP A 23 -1.77 -2.14 13.82
CA ASP A 23 -0.53 -1.35 13.65
C ASP A 23 -0.71 -0.33 12.52
N MET A 24 -1.34 -0.75 11.42
CA MET A 24 -1.65 0.13 10.29
C MET A 24 -2.61 1.26 10.69
N LYS A 25 -3.60 0.98 11.54
CA LYS A 25 -4.56 2.00 12.00
C LYS A 25 -3.92 3.08 12.85
N ILE A 26 -2.94 2.76 13.68
CA ILE A 26 -2.26 3.74 14.54
C ILE A 26 -1.12 4.46 13.80
N ALA A 27 -0.61 3.90 12.70
CA ALA A 27 0.45 4.51 11.92
C ALA A 27 -0.04 5.78 11.19
N ASP A 28 0.79 6.82 11.18
CA ASP A 28 0.57 8.04 10.40
C ASP A 28 1.12 7.93 8.97
N LEU A 29 2.14 7.09 8.77
CA LEU A 29 2.75 6.78 7.49
C LEU A 29 3.16 5.30 7.49
N ILE A 30 2.89 4.63 6.38
CA ILE A 30 3.31 3.25 6.17
C ILE A 30 4.31 3.20 5.02
N ILE A 31 5.46 2.59 5.27
CA ILE A 31 6.48 2.29 4.26
C ILE A 31 6.49 0.78 4.11
N SER A 32 6.27 0.27 2.90
CA SER A 32 6.17 -1.17 2.70
C SER A 32 6.66 -1.60 1.33
N HIS A 33 7.34 -2.74 1.29
CA HIS A 33 7.53 -3.48 0.05
C HIS A 33 6.19 -3.97 -0.53
N ALA A 34 5.20 -4.22 0.36
CA ALA A 34 3.81 -4.60 0.13
C ALA A 34 3.49 -5.38 -1.17
N GLY A 35 3.08 -6.64 -1.01
CA GLY A 35 2.31 -7.32 -2.05
C GLY A 35 0.97 -6.63 -2.31
N SER A 36 0.33 -6.90 -3.45
CA SER A 36 -0.92 -6.24 -3.88
C SER A 36 -2.03 -6.23 -2.83
N GLY A 37 -2.23 -7.33 -2.10
CA GLY A 37 -3.22 -7.41 -1.01
C GLY A 37 -2.94 -6.42 0.12
N SER A 38 -1.67 -6.28 0.53
CA SER A 38 -1.27 -5.33 1.57
C SER A 38 -1.42 -3.89 1.12
N ILE A 39 -1.08 -3.57 -0.14
CA ILE A 39 -1.31 -2.23 -0.72
C ILE A 39 -2.80 -1.87 -0.60
N LEU A 40 -3.68 -2.76 -1.05
CA LEU A 40 -5.13 -2.53 -1.03
C LEU A 40 -5.66 -2.41 0.41
N GLU A 41 -5.20 -3.24 1.34
CA GLU A 41 -5.62 -3.14 2.75
C GLU A 41 -5.25 -1.78 3.36
N ILE A 42 -4.03 -1.30 3.11
CA ILE A 42 -3.55 0.00 3.60
C ILE A 42 -4.37 1.16 3.00
N LEU A 43 -4.61 1.11 1.69
CA LEU A 43 -5.40 2.12 0.99
C LEU A 43 -6.86 2.15 1.46
N ARG A 44 -7.43 0.98 1.82
CA ARG A 44 -8.77 0.86 2.43
C ARG A 44 -8.84 1.44 3.85
N LEU A 45 -7.70 1.54 4.53
CA LEU A 45 -7.59 2.25 5.81
C LEU A 45 -7.32 3.76 5.65
N TYR A 46 -7.28 4.27 4.41
CA TYR A 46 -6.98 5.67 4.07
C TYR A 46 -5.65 6.15 4.64
N LYS A 47 -4.67 5.25 4.75
CA LYS A 47 -3.35 5.57 5.29
C LYS A 47 -2.39 6.01 4.19
N PRO A 48 -1.59 7.05 4.41
CA PRO A 48 -0.52 7.42 3.51
C PRO A 48 0.47 6.25 3.36
N LEU A 49 0.80 5.92 2.11
CA LEU A 49 1.61 4.76 1.75
C LEU A 49 2.76 5.16 0.83
N ILE A 50 3.97 4.75 1.22
CA ILE A 50 5.14 4.69 0.34
C ILE A 50 5.42 3.22 0.03
N VAL A 51 5.29 2.85 -1.23
CA VAL A 51 5.65 1.51 -1.72
C VAL A 51 7.12 1.51 -2.12
N VAL A 52 7.90 0.58 -1.56
CA VAL A 52 9.33 0.42 -1.85
C VAL A 52 9.57 -0.93 -2.50
N ALA A 53 9.52 -0.99 -3.82
CA ALA A 53 9.75 -2.24 -4.54
C ALA A 53 11.25 -2.54 -4.65
N ASN A 54 11.59 -3.83 -4.67
CA ASN A 54 12.94 -4.27 -5.04
C ASN A 54 13.01 -4.45 -6.55
N GLU A 55 13.64 -3.49 -7.24
CA GLU A 55 13.80 -3.48 -8.70
C GLU A 55 14.63 -4.66 -9.24
N ASN A 56 15.32 -5.42 -8.36
CA ASN A 56 16.15 -6.56 -8.74
C ASN A 56 15.42 -7.92 -8.69
N LEU A 57 14.18 -7.99 -8.20
CA LEU A 57 13.38 -9.21 -8.15
C LEU A 57 12.38 -9.23 -9.32
N MET A 58 12.35 -10.36 -10.04
CA MET A 58 11.69 -10.56 -11.35
C MET A 58 10.16 -10.32 -11.42
N ASP A 59 9.48 -10.05 -10.31
CA ASP A 59 8.02 -9.89 -10.29
C ASP A 59 7.60 -8.43 -10.54
N ASN A 60 7.73 -7.99 -11.79
CA ASN A 60 7.37 -6.65 -12.26
C ASN A 60 5.91 -6.24 -12.00
N HIS A 61 5.01 -7.18 -11.75
CA HIS A 61 3.59 -6.90 -11.54
C HIS A 61 3.31 -6.05 -10.29
N GLN A 62 4.13 -6.18 -9.23
CA GLN A 62 3.97 -5.33 -8.05
C GLN A 62 4.39 -3.88 -8.34
N ILE A 63 5.42 -3.71 -9.18
CA ILE A 63 5.90 -2.41 -9.65
C ILE A 63 4.84 -1.75 -10.55
N GLU A 64 4.28 -2.50 -11.50
CA GLU A 64 3.19 -2.01 -12.37
C GLU A 64 2.02 -1.47 -11.54
N LEU A 65 1.57 -2.23 -10.54
CA LEU A 65 0.49 -1.80 -9.65
C LEU A 65 0.87 -0.52 -8.88
N ALA A 66 2.07 -0.44 -8.33
CA ALA A 66 2.52 0.73 -7.58
C ALA A 66 2.62 1.97 -8.47
N ILE A 67 3.13 1.82 -9.70
CA ILE A 67 3.22 2.89 -10.69
C ILE A 67 1.83 3.38 -11.08
N GLU A 68 0.88 2.47 -11.36
CA GLU A 68 -0.49 2.81 -11.72
C GLU A 68 -1.24 3.50 -10.57
N LEU A 69 -1.04 3.06 -9.33
CA LEU A 69 -1.65 3.71 -8.17
C LEU A 69 -1.01 5.07 -7.87
N GLN A 70 0.29 5.22 -8.10
CA GLN A 70 0.98 6.51 -8.02
C GLN A 70 0.49 7.48 -9.10
N SER A 71 0.33 7.03 -10.35
CA SER A 71 -0.14 7.88 -11.45
C SER A 71 -1.55 8.44 -11.19
N LYS A 72 -2.37 7.67 -10.47
CA LYS A 72 -3.70 8.08 -9.98
C LYS A 72 -3.68 8.88 -8.68
N GLY A 73 -2.51 9.06 -8.06
CA GLY A 73 -2.32 9.88 -6.85
C GLY A 73 -2.73 9.20 -5.54
N TYR A 74 -2.85 7.87 -5.50
CA TYR A 74 -3.27 7.14 -4.30
C TYR A 74 -2.12 6.84 -3.33
N LEU A 75 -0.90 6.67 -3.86
CA LEU A 75 0.29 6.34 -3.09
C LEU A 75 1.54 6.96 -3.73
N VAL A 76 2.68 6.84 -3.04
CA VAL A 76 3.99 7.18 -3.60
C VAL A 76 4.81 5.92 -3.80
N TYR A 77 5.39 5.76 -4.98
CA TYR A 77 6.35 4.72 -5.30
C TYR A 77 7.78 5.24 -5.08
N SER A 78 8.65 4.41 -4.51
CA SER A 78 10.06 4.70 -4.36
C SER A 78 10.91 3.45 -4.58
N SER A 79 12.16 3.66 -4.99
CA SER A 79 13.17 2.61 -4.98
C SER A 79 13.97 2.69 -3.68
N ILE A 80 14.68 1.60 -3.35
CA ILE A 80 15.54 1.57 -2.15
C ILE A 80 16.55 2.73 -2.15
N SER A 81 17.13 3.02 -3.31
CA SER A 81 18.12 4.10 -3.49
C SER A 81 17.54 5.49 -3.28
N ASN A 82 16.26 5.69 -3.62
CA ASN A 82 15.60 7.00 -3.60
C ASN A 82 14.74 7.23 -2.35
N LEU A 83 14.57 6.21 -1.50
CA LEU A 83 13.70 6.27 -0.32
C LEU A 83 13.96 7.49 0.57
N LEU A 84 15.24 7.84 0.79
CA LEU A 84 15.60 9.00 1.61
C LEU A 84 15.09 10.32 1.01
N GLU A 85 15.22 10.48 -0.30
CA GLU A 85 14.74 11.67 -1.01
C GLU A 85 13.21 11.72 -1.04
N THR A 86 12.58 10.57 -1.29
CA THR A 86 11.13 10.42 -1.20
C THR A 86 10.62 10.84 0.17
N LEU A 87 11.23 10.38 1.27
CA LEU A 87 10.81 10.75 2.62
C LEU A 87 10.93 12.24 2.92
N LYS A 88 11.96 12.91 2.39
CA LYS A 88 12.15 14.36 2.56
C LYS A 88 11.14 15.19 1.75
N SER A 89 10.75 14.70 0.57
CA SER A 89 9.83 15.38 -0.33
C SER A 89 8.36 14.95 -0.12
N PHE A 90 8.13 13.92 0.69
CA PHE A 90 6.82 13.32 0.90
C PHE A 90 5.82 14.33 1.46
N ASN A 91 4.73 14.54 0.73
CA ASN A 91 3.63 15.37 1.18
C ASN A 91 2.31 14.61 1.04
N TYR A 92 1.84 14.05 2.16
CA TYR A 92 0.60 13.27 2.22
C TYR A 92 -0.64 14.06 1.80
N LYS A 93 -0.61 15.41 1.82
CA LYS A 93 -1.77 16.24 1.43
C LYS A 93 -2.11 16.14 -0.05
N ASN A 94 -1.17 15.66 -0.86
CA ASN A 94 -1.37 15.49 -2.30
C ASN A 94 -1.99 14.12 -2.64
N LEU A 95 -2.15 13.23 -1.65
CA LEU A 95 -2.73 11.91 -1.87
C LEU A 95 -4.25 11.98 -1.91
N ILE A 96 -4.82 11.29 -2.88
CA ILE A 96 -6.26 11.16 -3.05
C ILE A 96 -6.73 9.91 -2.29
N PRO A 97 -7.87 9.96 -1.57
CA PRO A 97 -8.44 8.76 -0.95
C PRO A 97 -8.76 7.68 -2.00
N PHE A 98 -8.41 6.44 -1.69
CA PHE A 98 -8.71 5.32 -2.57
C PHE A 98 -10.23 5.08 -2.66
N PRO A 99 -10.81 4.97 -3.87
CA PRO A 99 -12.26 4.92 -4.06
C PRO A 99 -12.86 3.65 -3.47
N GLN A 100 -14.07 3.74 -2.92
CA GLN A 100 -14.79 2.57 -2.39
C GLN A 100 -14.99 1.49 -3.46
N PRO A 101 -15.05 0.20 -3.08
CA PRO A 101 -15.42 -0.86 -4.02
C PRO A 101 -16.80 -0.57 -4.60
N ASN A 102 -16.97 -0.87 -5.89
CA ASN A 102 -18.30 -0.86 -6.52
C ASN A 102 -18.81 -2.30 -6.55
N ASP A 103 -19.65 -2.65 -5.57
CA ASP A 103 -20.15 -4.02 -5.39
C ASP A 103 -21.05 -4.49 -6.55
N THR A 104 -21.61 -3.55 -7.32
CA THR A 104 -22.47 -3.86 -8.48
C THR A 104 -21.70 -3.98 -9.79
N LEU A 105 -20.46 -3.48 -9.85
CA LEU A 105 -19.68 -3.46 -11.10
C LEU A 105 -19.42 -4.88 -11.62
N PHE A 106 -19.08 -5.80 -10.72
CA PHE A 106 -18.82 -7.18 -11.09
C PHE A 106 -20.09 -7.89 -11.60
N ALA A 107 -21.22 -7.68 -10.92
CA ALA A 107 -22.51 -8.22 -11.34
C ALA A 107 -22.91 -7.69 -12.71
N ASN A 108 -22.74 -6.38 -12.96
CA ASN A 108 -23.06 -5.77 -14.25
C ASN A 108 -22.20 -6.32 -15.39
N ILE A 109 -20.88 -6.46 -15.19
CA ILE A 109 -19.98 -7.03 -16.21
C ILE A 109 -20.34 -8.50 -16.50
N LEU A 110 -20.68 -9.27 -15.47
CA LEU A 110 -21.15 -10.65 -15.64
C LEU A 110 -22.45 -10.70 -16.42
N ASN A 111 -23.41 -9.84 -16.10
CA ASN A 111 -24.69 -9.80 -16.79
C ASN A 111 -24.51 -9.41 -18.27
N GLU A 112 -23.62 -8.46 -18.57
CA GLU A 112 -23.30 -8.03 -19.94
C GLU A 112 -22.58 -9.11 -20.75
N GLU A 113 -21.56 -9.77 -20.19
CA GLU A 113 -20.73 -10.75 -20.93
C GLU A 113 -21.36 -12.15 -20.98
N MET A 114 -22.07 -12.55 -19.93
CA MET A 114 -22.63 -13.89 -19.80
C MET A 114 -24.14 -13.94 -20.11
N ASN A 115 -24.79 -12.78 -20.31
CA ASN A 115 -26.22 -12.66 -20.60
C ASN A 115 -27.10 -13.37 -19.55
N VAL A 116 -26.69 -13.29 -18.28
CA VAL A 116 -27.38 -13.88 -17.13
C VAL A 116 -27.99 -12.74 -16.34
N ASP A 117 -29.28 -12.80 -16.02
CA ASP A 117 -29.91 -11.84 -15.11
C ASP A 117 -29.64 -12.26 -13.66
N ILE A 118 -28.59 -11.70 -13.04
CA ILE A 118 -28.22 -11.90 -11.63
C ILE A 118 -28.61 -10.67 -10.81
#